data_AF-A0A2N0QUK9-F1
#
_entry.id   AF-A0A2N0QUK9-F1
#
_cell.length_a   1.000
_cell.length_b   1.000
_cell.length_c   1.000
_cell.angle_alpha   90.00
_cell.angle_beta   90.00
_cell.angle_gamma   90.00
#
_symmetry.space_group_name_H-M   'P 1'
#
loop_
_entity.id
_entity.type
_entity.pdbx_description
1 polymer ?
#
loop_
_entity_poly.entity_id
_entity_poly.type
_entity_poly.pdbx_seq_one_letter_code
_entity_poly.pdbx_strand_id
1 'polypeptide(L)'
;MWDFIRKVKWPVLVESLSNLRTNIPSDCKEFIISSYDALLKSESFKEKVIAETVIRFGAQPVSKFLTIFLTKSVPTNYVVVDEDPMFRDSASVS
;
A
#
# COMPACT_ATOMS: atom_id res chain seq x y z
N MET A 1 9.35 5.15 -10.20
CA MET A 1 8.15 5.15 -9.33
C MET A 1 7.07 6.11 -9.84
N TRP A 2 7.31 7.41 -9.95
CA TRP A 2 6.27 8.38 -10.36
C TRP A 2 5.61 8.06 -11.71
N ASP A 3 6.38 7.64 -12.72
CA ASP A 3 5.80 7.25 -14.01
C ASP A 3 4.91 6.01 -13.95
N PHE A 4 5.19 5.11 -13.01
CA PHE A 4 4.33 3.95 -12.75
C PHE A 4 2.99 4.42 -12.14
N ILE A 5 3.04 5.28 -11.13
CA ILE A 5 1.85 5.87 -10.50
C ILE A 5 0.99 6.61 -11.53
N ARG A 6 1.60 7.40 -12.42
CA ARG A 6 0.88 8.11 -13.50
C ARG A 6 0.13 7.19 -14.46
N LYS A 7 0.72 6.04 -14.78
CA LYS A 7 0.13 5.07 -15.72
C LYS A 7 -0.99 4.28 -15.06
N VAL A 8 -0.77 3.85 -13.82
CA VAL A 8 -1.68 2.95 -13.10
C VAL A 8 -2.83 3.71 -12.45
N LYS A 9 -2.59 4.92 -11.95
CA LYS A 9 -3.60 5.81 -11.32
C LYS A 9 -4.36 5.17 -10.15
N TRP A 10 -3.68 4.30 -9.41
CA TRP A 10 -4.23 3.65 -8.21
C TRP A 10 -3.89 4.43 -6.94
N PRO A 11 -4.66 4.24 -5.85
CA PRO A 11 -4.31 4.79 -4.56
C PRO A 11 -2.97 4.22 -4.07
N VAL A 12 -2.07 5.11 -3.64
CA VAL A 12 -0.74 4.79 -3.15
C VAL A 12 -0.66 5.08 -1.66
N LEU A 13 -0.58 4.03 -0.85
CA LEU A 13 -0.39 4.16 0.59
C LEU A 13 1.09 4.43 0.87
N VAL A 14 1.43 5.65 1.32
CA VAL A 14 2.83 6.05 1.51
C VAL A 14 3.22 6.04 2.98
N GLU A 15 4.03 5.07 3.34
CA GLU A 15 4.53 4.87 4.71
C GLU A 15 5.38 6.03 5.23
N SER A 16 5.43 6.20 6.56
CA SER A 16 6.19 7.26 7.25
C SER A 16 7.67 7.26 6.94
N LEU A 17 8.24 6.08 6.75
CA LEU A 17 9.66 5.90 6.45
C LEU A 17 9.97 5.92 4.95
N SER A 18 8.95 6.06 4.10
CA SER A 18 9.14 6.07 2.65
C SER A 18 9.67 7.43 2.18
N ASN A 19 10.71 7.39 1.35
CA ASN A 19 11.25 8.57 0.66
C ASN A 19 10.23 9.24 -0.29
N LEU A 20 9.08 8.59 -0.58
CA LEU A 20 8.02 9.14 -1.43
C LEU A 20 7.19 10.25 -0.79
N ARG A 21 7.38 10.54 0.50
CA ARG A 21 6.69 11.66 1.17
C ARG A 21 7.21 13.03 0.74
N THR A 22 8.43 13.11 0.23
CA THR A 22 9.05 14.36 -0.22
C THR A 22 8.96 14.46 -1.75
N ASN A 23 8.88 15.69 -2.26
CA ASN A 23 8.86 15.98 -3.71
C ASN A 23 7.74 15.30 -4.50
N ILE A 24 6.54 15.16 -3.92
CA ILE A 24 5.37 14.62 -4.62
C ILE A 24 5.00 15.55 -5.80
N PRO A 25 5.06 15.06 -7.05
CA PRO A 25 4.63 15.82 -8.22
C PRO A 25 3.18 16.28 -8.09
N SER A 26 2.85 17.49 -8.54
CA SER A 26 1.50 18.06 -8.42
C SER A 26 0.42 17.19 -9.07
N ASP A 27 0.76 16.56 -10.20
CA ASP A 27 -0.09 15.66 -10.98
C ASP A 27 -0.27 14.28 -10.32
N CYS A 28 0.50 13.96 -9.27
CA CYS A 28 0.40 12.68 -8.56
C CYS A 28 -0.23 12.80 -7.17
N LYS A 29 -0.48 14.04 -6.68
CA LYS A 29 -0.96 14.27 -5.30
C LYS A 29 -2.29 13.58 -5.00
N GLU A 30 -3.18 13.48 -5.98
CA GLU A 30 -4.50 12.84 -5.82
C GLU A 30 -4.42 11.34 -5.50
N PHE A 31 -3.33 10.67 -5.91
CA PHE A 31 -3.13 9.25 -5.67
C PHE A 31 -2.48 8.96 -4.32
N ILE A 32 -1.84 9.94 -3.70
CA ILE A 32 -1.05 9.71 -2.49
C ILE A 32 -1.92 9.78 -1.23
N ILE A 33 -1.92 8.70 -0.47
CA ILE A 33 -2.56 8.59 0.83
C ILE A 33 -1.47 8.42 1.88
N SER A 34 -1.10 9.52 2.54
CA SER A 34 -0.07 9.53 3.60
C SER A 34 -0.63 9.20 4.99
N SER A 35 -1.93 9.39 5.20
CA SER A 35 -2.64 9.16 6.46
C SER A 35 -3.53 7.90 6.43
N TYR A 36 -3.08 6.86 5.73
CA TYR A 36 -3.85 5.63 5.53
C TYR A 36 -4.17 4.92 6.84
N ASP A 37 -3.33 5.02 7.86
CA ASP A 37 -3.61 4.43 9.19
C ASP A 37 -4.91 4.93 9.81
N ALA A 38 -5.26 6.19 9.61
CA ALA A 38 -6.53 6.73 10.10
C ALA A 38 -7.71 6.17 9.31
N LEU A 39 -7.57 6.04 7.99
CA LEU A 39 -8.59 5.45 7.11
C LEU A 39 -8.82 3.97 7.44
N LEU A 40 -7.75 3.21 7.60
CA LEU A 40 -7.77 1.78 7.91
C LEU A 40 -8.20 1.49 9.36
N LYS A 41 -8.39 2.49 10.22
CA LYS A 41 -9.07 2.30 11.50
C LYS A 41 -10.59 2.30 11.36
N SER A 42 -11.13 3.05 10.40
CA SER A 42 -12.57 3.15 10.16
C SER A 42 -13.17 1.81 9.73
N GLU A 43 -14.17 1.31 10.46
CA GLU A 43 -14.89 0.09 10.08
C GLU A 43 -15.68 0.28 8.79
N SER A 44 -16.36 1.43 8.65
CA SER A 44 -17.11 1.76 7.43
C SER A 44 -16.23 1.79 6.17
N PHE A 45 -14.93 2.08 6.30
CA PHE A 45 -14.00 1.99 5.19
C PHE A 45 -13.69 0.53 4.84
N LYS A 46 -13.38 -0.30 5.84
CA LYS A 46 -13.06 -1.73 5.65
C LYS A 46 -14.22 -2.51 5.04
N GLU A 47 -15.45 -2.11 5.31
CA GLU A 47 -16.65 -2.76 4.76
C GLU A 47 -16.91 -2.37 3.30
N LYS A 48 -16.51 -1.16 2.90
CA LYS A 48 -16.81 -0.60 1.57
C LYS A 48 -15.66 -0.75 0.59
N VAL A 49 -14.43 -0.87 1.07
CA VAL A 49 -13.23 -0.88 0.25
C VAL A 49 -12.56 -2.22 0.36
N ILE A 50 -12.50 -2.92 -0.77
CA ILE A 50 -11.81 -4.18 -0.93
C ILE A 50 -10.71 -3.94 -1.96
N ALA A 51 -9.47 -4.34 -1.62
CA ALA A 51 -8.37 -4.31 -2.56
C ALA A 51 -8.31 -5.65 -3.30
N GLU A 52 -8.62 -5.66 -4.60
CA GLU A 52 -8.50 -6.88 -5.42
C GLU A 52 -7.05 -7.14 -5.82
N THR A 53 -6.29 -6.07 -6.05
CA THR A 53 -4.87 -6.15 -6.41
C THR A 53 -4.06 -5.19 -5.55
N VAL A 54 -2.96 -5.70 -5.00
CA VAL A 54 -2.01 -4.94 -4.19
C VAL A 54 -0.61 -5.16 -4.74
N ILE A 55 0.10 -4.06 -4.94
CA ILE A 55 1.51 -4.07 -5.35
C ILE A 55 2.31 -3.40 -4.23
N ARG A 56 3.09 -4.18 -3.50
CA ARG A 56 3.96 -3.71 -2.43
C ARG A 56 5.36 -3.49 -2.99
N PHE A 57 5.90 -2.30 -2.78
CA PHE A 57 7.28 -1.98 -3.09
C PHE A 57 8.10 -1.88 -1.81
N GLY A 58 9.22 -2.61 -1.75
CA GLY A 58 10.13 -2.64 -0.60
C GLY A 58 9.65 -3.52 0.56
N ALA A 59 10.12 -3.18 1.75
CA ALA A 59 9.97 -3.99 2.96
C ALA A 59 8.51 -4.16 3.42
N GLN A 60 8.31 -5.00 4.44
CA GLN A 60 6.98 -5.21 5.04
C GLN A 60 6.47 -3.90 5.65
N PRO A 61 5.16 -3.60 5.53
CA PRO A 61 4.59 -2.43 6.16
C PRO A 61 4.73 -2.51 7.68
N VAL A 62 5.15 -1.42 8.31
CA VAL A 62 5.24 -1.28 9.76
C VAL A 62 3.87 -1.03 10.40
N SER A 63 2.89 -0.62 9.60
CA SER A 63 1.51 -0.39 10.07
C SER A 63 0.77 -1.70 10.31
N LYS A 64 0.45 -1.93 11.59
CA LYS A 64 -0.42 -3.03 12.02
C LYS A 64 -1.81 -2.99 11.35
N PHE A 65 -2.36 -1.80 11.11
CA PHE A 65 -3.68 -1.65 10.50
C PHE A 65 -3.67 -2.05 9.03
N LEU A 66 -2.59 -1.74 8.31
CA LEU A 66 -2.40 -2.19 6.93
C LEU A 66 -2.27 -3.71 6.85
N THR A 67 -1.49 -4.33 7.73
CA THR A 67 -1.40 -5.80 7.79
C THR A 67 -2.77 -6.44 8.04
N ILE A 68 -3.54 -5.92 9.01
CA ILE A 68 -4.89 -6.44 9.30
C ILE A 68 -5.85 -6.22 8.12
N PHE A 69 -5.76 -5.08 7.43
CA PHE A 69 -6.58 -4.81 6.26
C PHE A 69 -6.32 -5.83 5.16
N LEU A 70 -5.05 -6.08 4.82
CA LEU A 70 -4.66 -7.02 3.76
C LEU A 70 -5.03 -8.47 4.08
N THR A 71 -4.85 -8.91 5.33
CA THR A 71 -5.21 -10.28 5.75
C THR A 71 -6.71 -10.49 5.80
N LYS A 72 -7.51 -9.44 6.02
CA LYS A 72 -8.97 -9.51 5.97
C LYS A 72 -9.52 -9.37 4.56
N SER A 73 -8.91 -8.53 3.73
CA SER A 73 -9.38 -8.27 2.36
C SER A 73 -9.02 -9.40 1.41
N VAL A 74 -7.96 -10.17 1.70
CA VAL A 74 -7.46 -11.30 0.91
C VAL A 74 -7.42 -10.95 -0.59
N PRO A 75 -6.52 -10.02 -0.99
CA PRO A 75 -6.46 -9.56 -2.37
C PRO A 75 -6.18 -10.74 -3.31
N THR A 76 -6.92 -10.81 -4.42
CA THR A 76 -6.74 -11.85 -5.45
C THR A 76 -5.33 -11.83 -6.03
N ASN A 77 -4.75 -10.63 -6.17
CA ASN A 77 -3.40 -10.46 -6.68
C ASN A 77 -2.57 -9.70 -5.63
N TYR A 78 -1.54 -10.35 -5.08
CA TYR A 78 -0.58 -9.73 -4.18
C TYR A 78 0.83 -9.84 -4.76
N VAL A 79 1.34 -8.71 -5.26
CA VAL A 79 2.66 -8.64 -5.90
C VAL A 79 3.62 -7.90 -4.98
N VAL A 80 4.75 -8.53 -4.71
CA VAL A 80 5.84 -7.93 -3.94
C VAL A 80 7.01 -7.63 -4.87
N VAL A 81 7.44 -6.38 -4.89
CA VAL A 81 8.65 -5.92 -5.58
C VAL A 81 9.63 -5.48 -4.49
N ASP A 82 10.51 -6.39 -4.09
CA ASP A 82 11.57 -6.14 -3.12
C ASP A 82 12.93 -6.28 -3.83
N GLU A 83 13.84 -5.34 -3.61
CA GLU A 83 15.21 -5.38 -4.14
C GLU A 83 16.13 -6.21 -3.21
N ASP A 84 15.68 -6.51 -1.98
CA ASP A 84 16.41 -7.36 -1.05
C ASP A 84 16.23 -8.85 -1.42
N PRO A 85 17.31 -9.61 -1.64
CA PRO A 85 17.24 -11.04 -1.98
C PRO A 85 16.72 -11.91 -0.82
N MET A 86 16.67 -11.41 0.42
CA MET A 86 15.97 -12.10 1.50
C MET A 86 14.47 -11.94 1.32
N PHE A 87 13.78 -13.03 0.98
CA PHE A 87 12.32 -13.08 0.93
C PHE A 87 11.72 -12.76 2.31
N ARG A 88 11.32 -11.50 2.50
CA ARG A 88 10.66 -11.00 3.72
C ARG A 88 9.16 -10.99 3.51
N ASP A 89 8.54 -12.17 3.53
CA ASP A 89 7.09 -12.30 3.60
C ASP A 89 6.62 -13.10 4.80
N SER A 90 6.22 -12.38 5.85
CA SER A 90 5.55 -12.96 7.04
C SER A 90 4.04 -12.88 6.94
N ALA A 91 3.50 -12.20 5.92
CA ALA A 91 2.08 -12.16 5.67
C ALA A 91 1.74 -13.44 4.90
N SER A 92 1.16 -14.43 5.58
CA SER A 92 0.65 -15.67 4.99
C SER A 92 -0.58 -15.41 4.08
N VAL A 93 -0.44 -14.49 3.13
CA VAL A 93 -1.43 -14.22 2.08
C VAL A 93 -1.09 -15.20 0.96
N SER A 94 -1.76 -16.36 0.98
CA SER A 94 -1.70 -17.39 -0.05
C SER A 94 -2.88 -17.25 -1.00
#